data_AF-A0A935QAN4-F1
#
_entry.id   AF-A0A935QAN4-F1
#
_cell.length_a   1.000
_cell.length_b   1.000
_cell.length_c   1.000
_cell.angle_alpha   90.00
_cell.angle_beta   90.00
_cell.angle_gamma   90.00
#
_symmetry.space_group_name_H-M   'P 1'
#
loop_
_entity.id
_entity.type
_entity.pdbx_description
1 polymer ?
#
loop_
_entity_poly.entity_id
_entity_poly.type
_entity_poly.pdbx_seq_one_letter_code
_entity_poly.pdbx_strand_id
1 'polypeptide(L)'
;MAGSRITTSTPTPVQEPTGCLGVVVRLSWLAIGPALLFALTFKIGDTGRFSALDALFWIVAVGMVAVRYIDIARLGGQNSNCEPADMRDWRRYLLAVGLAAAGLWILAHTLLVGFMN
;
A
#
# COMPACT_ATOMS: atom_id res chain seq x y z
N MET A 1 -22.02 48.26 29.80
CA MET A 1 -20.56 48.03 29.86
C MET A 1 -20.27 46.66 29.26
N ALA A 2 -19.25 46.61 28.43
CA ALA A 2 -18.93 45.54 27.48
C ALA A 2 -18.43 44.25 28.14
N GLY A 3 -18.62 43.13 27.45
CA GLY A 3 -18.05 41.83 27.82
C GLY A 3 -18.15 40.81 26.67
N SER A 4 -17.79 41.22 25.45
CA SER A 4 -17.70 40.30 24.29
C SER A 4 -16.51 39.37 24.50
N ARG A 5 -16.77 38.10 24.81
CA ARG A 5 -15.74 37.06 24.89
C ARG A 5 -15.34 36.68 23.46
N ILE A 6 -14.21 37.19 23.02
CA ILE A 6 -13.54 36.70 21.81
C ILE A 6 -13.02 35.31 22.17
N THR A 7 -13.74 34.26 21.79
CA THR A 7 -13.22 32.90 21.76
C THR A 7 -12.08 32.85 20.76
N THR A 8 -10.85 32.86 21.26
CA THR A 8 -9.64 32.63 20.47
C THR A 8 -9.71 31.19 19.97
N SER A 9 -10.24 30.98 18.76
CA SER A 9 -10.09 29.70 18.06
C SER A 9 -8.61 29.54 17.75
N THR A 10 -7.90 28.72 18.52
CA THR A 10 -6.54 28.29 18.19
C THR A 10 -6.57 27.77 16.75
N PRO A 11 -5.83 28.38 15.80
CA PRO A 11 -5.77 27.86 14.45
C PRO A 11 -5.22 26.44 14.54
N THR A 12 -6.04 25.46 14.19
CA THR A 12 -5.61 24.07 14.02
C THR A 12 -4.44 24.11 13.03
N PRO A 13 -3.26 23.58 13.38
CA PRO A 13 -2.14 23.55 12.45
C PRO A 13 -2.59 22.75 11.23
N VAL A 14 -2.80 23.44 10.11
CA VAL A 14 -2.96 22.81 8.80
C VAL A 14 -1.63 22.11 8.56
N GLN A 15 -1.63 20.79 8.67
CA GLN A 15 -0.46 19.98 8.35
C GLN A 15 -0.16 20.21 6.86
N GLU A 16 0.85 21.03 6.58
CA GLU A 16 1.32 21.22 5.22
C GLU A 16 1.76 19.86 4.65
N PRO A 17 1.36 19.55 3.40
CA PRO A 17 1.70 18.27 2.78
C PRO A 17 3.22 18.07 2.74
N THR A 18 3.65 16.97 3.34
CA THR A 18 5.03 16.56 3.59
C THR A 18 5.82 16.25 2.29
N GLY A 19 6.25 17.28 1.55
CA GLY A 19 7.29 17.22 0.50
C GLY A 19 7.11 16.22 -0.66
N CYS A 20 8.06 16.20 -1.60
CA CYS A 20 8.04 15.26 -2.74
C CYS A 20 8.09 13.78 -2.30
N LEU A 21 8.68 13.51 -1.13
CA LEU A 21 8.85 12.16 -0.58
C LEU A 21 7.51 11.48 -0.26
N GLY A 22 6.55 12.22 0.32
CA GLY A 22 5.22 11.68 0.62
C GLY A 22 4.44 11.28 -0.64
N VAL A 23 4.60 12.02 -1.73
CA VAL A 23 3.98 11.70 -3.03
C VAL A 23 4.59 10.43 -3.63
N VAL A 24 5.90 10.29 -3.64
CA VAL A 24 6.58 9.08 -4.15
C VAL A 24 6.16 7.85 -3.35
N VAL A 25 6.13 7.96 -2.03
CA VAL A 25 5.68 6.87 -1.15
C VAL A 25 4.23 6.50 -1.46
N ARG A 26 3.33 7.47 -1.65
CA ARG A 26 1.94 7.21 -2.05
C ARG A 26 1.82 6.49 -3.39
N LEU A 27 2.53 6.96 -4.42
CA LEU A 27 2.51 6.34 -5.73
C LEU A 27 3.06 4.90 -5.70
N SER A 28 4.05 4.66 -4.83
CA SER A 28 4.69 3.35 -4.72
C SER A 28 3.72 2.26 -4.22
N TRP A 29 2.92 2.55 -3.18
CA TRP A 29 1.97 1.58 -2.63
C TRP A 29 0.63 1.54 -3.37
N LEU A 30 0.25 2.62 -4.06
CA LEU A 30 -1.03 2.72 -4.75
C LEU A 30 -0.99 2.12 -6.17
N ALA A 31 0.12 2.30 -6.89
CA ALA A 31 0.20 1.91 -8.31
C ALA A 31 1.36 0.96 -8.61
N ILE A 32 2.58 1.27 -8.15
CA ILE A 32 3.77 0.51 -8.55
C ILE A 32 3.74 -0.91 -7.98
N GLY A 33 3.42 -1.05 -6.69
CA GLY A 33 3.33 -2.34 -6.02
C GLY A 33 2.33 -3.31 -6.68
N PRO A 34 1.05 -2.93 -6.82
CA PRO A 34 0.05 -3.78 -7.47
C PRO A 34 0.42 -4.13 -8.92
N ALA A 35 0.92 -3.16 -9.70
CA ALA A 35 1.34 -3.41 -11.08
C ALA A 35 2.47 -4.45 -11.18
N LEU A 36 3.45 -4.36 -10.27
CA LEU A 36 4.56 -5.30 -10.21
C LEU A 36 4.10 -6.70 -9.79
N LEU A 37 3.20 -6.82 -8.82
CA LEU A 37 2.59 -8.12 -8.45
C LEU A 37 1.83 -8.74 -9.62
N PHE A 38 1.05 -7.95 -10.36
CA PHE A 38 0.36 -8.42 -11.56
C PHE A 38 1.34 -8.91 -12.62
N ALA A 39 2.39 -8.14 -12.93
CA ALA A 39 3.39 -8.55 -13.92
C ALA A 39 4.11 -9.85 -13.52
N LEU A 40 4.48 -9.99 -12.25
CA LEU A 40 5.11 -11.20 -11.72
C LEU A 40 4.16 -12.41 -11.77
N THR A 41 2.86 -12.22 -11.54
CA THR A 41 1.85 -13.28 -11.63
C THR A 41 1.84 -13.95 -13.00
N PHE A 42 1.80 -13.17 -14.08
CA PHE A 42 1.84 -13.71 -15.45
C PHE A 42 3.18 -14.39 -15.76
N LYS A 43 4.29 -13.82 -15.29
CA LYS A 43 5.62 -14.42 -15.47
C LYS A 43 5.78 -15.74 -14.74
N ILE A 44 5.21 -15.87 -13.54
CA ILE A 44 5.17 -17.13 -12.81
C ILE A 44 4.34 -18.17 -13.57
N GLY A 45 3.15 -17.79 -14.05
CA GLY A 45 2.31 -18.65 -14.89
C GLY A 45 3.02 -19.19 -16.13
N ASP A 46 3.78 -18.33 -16.83
CA ASP A 46 4.59 -18.68 -18.01
C ASP A 46 5.69 -19.74 -17.70
N THR A 47 6.31 -19.66 -16.51
CA THR A 47 7.35 -20.62 -16.14
C THR A 47 6.83 -22.01 -15.75
N GLY A 48 5.55 -22.11 -15.36
CA GLY A 48 4.92 -23.39 -15.01
C GLY A 48 5.39 -24.05 -13.72
N ARG A 49 6.29 -23.43 -12.95
CA ARG A 49 6.97 -24.05 -11.81
C ARG A 49 7.34 -23.03 -10.72
N PHE A 50 7.51 -23.53 -9.51
CA PHE A 50 8.11 -22.74 -8.41
C PHE A 50 9.54 -22.31 -8.78
N SER A 51 9.85 -21.03 -8.60
CA SER A 51 11.09 -20.40 -9.01
C SER A 51 11.48 -19.22 -8.12
N ALA A 52 12.59 -18.54 -8.46
CA ALA A 52 12.99 -17.29 -7.79
C ALA A 52 11.93 -16.17 -7.95
N LEU A 53 11.04 -16.27 -8.94
CA LEU A 53 9.96 -15.30 -9.13
C LEU A 53 8.93 -15.36 -7.99
N ASP A 54 8.71 -16.53 -7.39
CA ASP A 54 7.84 -16.67 -6.21
C ASP A 54 8.39 -15.91 -5.00
N ALA A 55 9.70 -16.08 -4.74
CA ALA A 55 10.36 -15.36 -3.67
C ALA A 55 10.32 -13.85 -3.92
N LEU A 56 10.60 -13.42 -5.15
CA LEU A 56 10.52 -12.00 -5.54
C LEU A 56 9.09 -11.44 -5.38
N PHE A 57 8.07 -12.19 -5.78
CA PHE A 57 6.67 -11.81 -5.62
C PHE A 57 6.32 -11.55 -4.15
N TRP A 58 6.67 -12.47 -3.25
CA TRP A 58 6.42 -12.30 -1.82
C TRP A 58 7.25 -11.17 -1.20
N ILE A 59 8.51 -10.99 -1.63
CA ILE A 59 9.34 -9.84 -1.22
C ILE A 59 8.67 -8.52 -1.60
N VAL A 60 8.13 -8.41 -2.81
CA VAL A 60 7.40 -7.22 -3.26
C VAL A 60 6.15 -6.98 -2.40
N ALA A 61 5.35 -8.02 -2.16
CA ALA A 61 4.15 -7.92 -1.34
C ALA A 61 4.45 -7.45 0.10
N VAL A 62 5.46 -8.06 0.75
CA VAL A 62 5.93 -7.65 2.08
C VAL A 62 6.51 -6.23 2.05
N GLY A 63 7.27 -5.90 1.01
CA GLY A 63 7.83 -4.57 0.78
C GLY A 63 6.76 -3.48 0.72
N MET A 64 5.65 -3.72 0.02
CA MET A 64 4.52 -2.77 -0.04
C MET A 64 3.93 -2.51 1.35
N VAL A 65 3.71 -3.57 2.14
CA VAL A 65 3.18 -3.45 3.49
C VAL A 65 4.13 -2.70 4.41
N ALA A 66 5.44 -2.96 4.28
CA ALA A 66 6.48 -2.29 5.07
C ALA A 66 6.60 -0.80 4.69
N VAL A 67 6.57 -0.47 3.39
CA VAL A 67 6.56 0.91 2.92
C VAL A 67 5.33 1.65 3.47
N ARG A 68 4.14 1.03 3.43
CA ARG A 68 2.93 1.63 3.99
C ARG A 68 3.01 1.79 5.51
N TYR A 69 3.68 0.88 6.22
CA TYR A 69 3.95 1.05 7.65
C TYR A 69 4.79 2.30 7.91
N ILE A 70 5.89 2.47 7.16
CA ILE A 70 6.79 3.62 7.31
C ILE A 70 6.07 4.93 6.97
N ASP A 71 5.25 4.94 5.92
CA ASP A 71 4.42 6.08 5.52
C ASP A 71 3.54 6.56 6.69
N ILE A 72 2.80 5.64 7.32
CA ILE A 72 1.91 5.98 8.42
C ILE A 72 2.71 6.33 9.69
N ALA A 73 3.72 5.54 10.05
CA ALA A 73 4.43 5.68 11.31
C ALA A 73 5.41 6.86 11.35
N ARG A 74 5.96 7.29 10.21
CA ARG A 74 7.05 8.28 10.18
C ARG A 74 6.77 9.49 9.29
N LEU A 75 5.91 9.36 8.27
CA LEU A 75 5.70 10.40 7.26
C LEU A 75 4.34 11.11 7.37
N GLY A 76 3.51 10.72 8.34
CA GLY A 76 2.16 11.27 8.48
C GLY A 76 1.25 10.88 7.32
N GLY A 77 1.39 9.63 6.84
CA GLY A 77 0.62 9.10 5.72
C GLY A 77 -0.89 9.31 5.88
N GLN A 78 -1.59 9.50 4.77
CA GLN A 78 -3.05 9.66 4.75
C GLN A 78 -3.74 8.41 4.19
N ASN A 79 -5.01 8.24 4.52
CA ASN A 79 -5.90 7.24 3.93
C ASN A 79 -6.45 7.73 2.57
N SER A 80 -7.33 6.94 1.95
CA SER A 80 -7.96 7.27 0.66
C SER A 80 -8.89 8.48 0.71
N ASN A 81 -9.34 8.89 1.90
CA ASN A 81 -10.20 10.04 2.12
C ASN A 81 -9.41 11.33 2.43
N CYS A 82 -8.08 11.30 2.26
CA CYS A 82 -7.17 12.37 2.63
C CYS A 82 -7.12 12.68 4.13
N GLU A 83 -7.59 11.77 4.99
CA GLU A 83 -7.48 11.89 6.45
C GLU A 83 -6.18 11.24 6.94
N PRO A 84 -5.61 11.67 8.08
CA PRO A 84 -4.46 11.00 8.69
C PRO A 84 -4.74 9.51 8.91
N ALA A 85 -3.90 8.64 8.35
CA ALA A 85 -4.05 7.20 8.52
C ALA A 85 -3.53 6.76 9.89
N ASP A 86 -4.15 5.72 10.44
CA ASP A 86 -3.73 5.11 11.70
C ASP A 86 -3.20 3.66 11.51
N MET A 87 -2.80 3.04 12.62
CA MET A 87 -2.33 1.64 12.60
C MET A 87 -3.43 0.63 12.30
N ARG A 88 -4.71 0.99 12.45
CA ARG A 88 -5.84 0.13 12.06
C ARG A 88 -5.96 0.08 10.55
N ASP A 89 -5.78 1.22 9.87
CA ASP A 89 -5.72 1.30 8.42
C ASP A 89 -4.53 0.53 7.85
N TRP A 90 -3.38 0.57 8.52
CA TRP A 90 -2.24 -0.28 8.17
C TRP A 90 -2.58 -1.77 8.24
N ARG A 91 -3.23 -2.24 9.31
CA ARG A 91 -3.62 -3.67 9.44
C ARG A 91 -4.63 -4.09 8.37
N ARG A 92 -5.60 -3.23 8.05
CA ARG A 92 -6.54 -3.47 6.95
C ARG A 92 -5.80 -3.58 5.62
N TYR A 93 -4.85 -2.69 5.37
CA TYR A 93 -4.02 -2.72 4.16
C TYR A 93 -3.18 -4.00 4.08
N LEU A 94 -2.52 -4.40 5.18
CA LEU A 94 -1.79 -5.67 5.27
C LEU A 94 -2.69 -6.86 4.92
N LEU A 95 -3.90 -6.93 5.49
CA LEU A 95 -4.84 -8.01 5.20
C LEU A 95 -5.29 -7.99 3.74
N ALA A 96 -5.64 -6.82 3.20
CA ALA A 96 -6.09 -6.67 1.82
C ALA A 96 -4.99 -7.08 0.82
N VAL A 97 -3.76 -6.58 1.00
CA VAL A 97 -2.61 -6.94 0.17
C VAL A 97 -2.25 -8.41 0.34
N GLY A 98 -2.26 -8.94 1.56
CA GLY A 98 -1.96 -10.35 1.81
C GLY A 98 -2.93 -11.29 1.12
N LEU A 99 -4.24 -11.02 1.22
CA LEU A 99 -5.27 -11.82 0.55
C LEU A 99 -5.18 -11.70 -0.98
N ALA A 100 -4.98 -10.48 -1.50
CA ALA A 100 -4.83 -10.27 -2.94
C ALA A 100 -3.57 -10.95 -3.49
N ALA A 101 -2.44 -10.84 -2.80
CA ALA A 101 -1.18 -11.47 -3.18
C ALA A 101 -1.30 -13.00 -3.14
N ALA A 102 -1.87 -13.57 -2.09
CA ALA A 102 -2.12 -15.00 -2.02
C ALA A 102 -3.04 -15.48 -3.16
N GLY A 103 -4.12 -14.75 -3.44
CA GLY A 103 -5.04 -15.07 -4.53
C GLY A 103 -4.37 -15.03 -5.91
N LEU A 104 -3.58 -13.99 -6.20
CA LEU A 104 -2.81 -13.88 -7.44
C LEU A 104 -1.77 -14.99 -7.59
N TRP A 105 -1.08 -15.33 -6.50
CA TRP A 105 -0.08 -16.39 -6.50
C TRP A 105 -0.70 -17.77 -6.76
N ILE A 106 -1.83 -18.08 -6.11
CA ILE A 106 -2.60 -19.30 -6.39
C ILE A 106 -3.06 -19.31 -7.86
N LEU A 107 -3.63 -18.19 -8.33
CA LEU A 107 -4.08 -18.05 -9.72
C LEU A 107 -2.95 -18.33 -10.72
N ALA A 108 -1.73 -17.86 -10.42
CA ALA A 108 -0.54 -18.13 -11.21
C ALA A 108 -0.33 -19.64 -11.38
N HIS A 109 -0.25 -20.37 -10.26
CA HIS A 109 0.12 -21.79 -10.25
C HIS A 109 -1.00 -22.77 -10.60
N THR A 110 -2.26 -22.35 -10.57
CA THR A 110 -3.38 -23.23 -10.91
C THR A 110 -3.93 -22.95 -12.30
N LEU A 111 -4.43 -21.73 -12.53
CA LEU A 111 -5.18 -21.40 -13.74
C LEU A 111 -4.27 -20.91 -14.87
N LEU A 112 -3.29 -20.06 -14.56
CA LEU A 112 -2.40 -19.54 -15.61
C LEU A 112 -1.43 -20.62 -16.12
N VAL A 113 -0.81 -21.41 -15.23
CA VAL A 113 0.00 -22.56 -15.66
C VAL A 113 -0.82 -23.54 -16.52
N GLY A 114 -2.06 -23.84 -16.13
CA GLY A 114 -2.91 -24.77 -16.89
C GLY A 114 -3.43 -24.20 -18.22
N PHE A 115 -3.55 -22.88 -18.35
CA PHE A 115 -3.96 -22.21 -19.59
C PHE A 115 -2.79 -21.95 -20.56
N MET A 116 -1.58 -21.76 -20.04
CA MET A 116 -0.40 -21.39 -20.82
C MET A 116 0.48 -22.59 -21.24
N ASN A 117 0.22 -23.78 -20.69
CA ASN A 117 0.77 -25.06 -21.15
C ASN A 117 -0.06 -25.67 -22.28
#